data_AF-A0A9E1VE39-F1
#
_entry.id   AF-A0A9E1VE39-F1
#
_cell.length_a   1.000
_cell.length_b   1.000
_cell.length_c   1.000
_cell.angle_alpha   90.00
_cell.angle_beta   90.00
_cell.angle_gamma   90.00
#
_symmetry.space_group_name_H-M   'P 1'
#
loop_
_entity.id
_entity.type
_entity.pdbx_description
1 polymer ?
#
loop_
_entity_poly.entity_id
_entity_poly.type
_entity_poly.pdbx_seq_one_letter_code
_entity_poly.pdbx_strand_id
1 'polypeptide(L)'
;MKRKSRKALDCKLVGPSEIDPRYFRYEVTIQEGDGEVYKAPAFGLDMQDALSRLVWTERTEKVTRYANKRSWLQVIPVISLLCVLGVFAFQAQSHDNPAWVIGGLAAVGAIIGLSIMWGQHLNKQ
;
A
#
# COMPACT_ATOMS: atom_id res chain seq x y z
N MET A 1 23.17 -8.88 -3.60
CA MET A 1 22.23 -9.78 -2.89
C MET A 1 21.46 -10.60 -3.92
N LYS A 2 21.63 -11.93 -3.99
CA LYS A 2 20.76 -12.79 -4.82
C LYS A 2 19.34 -12.65 -4.27
N ARG A 3 18.42 -12.09 -5.06
CA ARG A 3 17.01 -11.94 -4.66
C ARG A 3 16.45 -13.36 -4.53
N LYS A 4 16.20 -13.82 -3.29
CA LYS A 4 15.59 -15.12 -3.06
C LYS A 4 14.12 -15.02 -3.51
N SER A 5 13.85 -15.36 -4.77
CA SER A 5 12.51 -15.29 -5.34
C SER A 5 11.67 -16.44 -4.79
N ARG A 6 10.47 -16.13 -4.30
CA ARG A 6 9.45 -17.12 -3.95
C ARG A 6 9.08 -17.95 -5.18
N LYS A 7 8.85 -19.25 -4.99
CA LYS A 7 8.51 -20.19 -6.07
C LYS A 7 7.34 -21.07 -5.66
N ALA A 8 6.38 -21.25 -6.56
CA ALA A 8 5.41 -22.34 -6.46
C ALA A 8 6.12 -23.63 -6.92
N LEU A 9 6.13 -24.65 -6.05
CA LEU A 9 6.77 -25.94 -6.33
C LEU A 9 5.80 -26.94 -6.96
N ASP A 10 4.58 -27.00 -6.43
CA ASP A 10 3.57 -27.94 -6.86
C ASP A 10 2.18 -27.32 -6.70
N CYS A 11 1.25 -27.72 -7.55
CA CYS A 11 -0.14 -27.28 -7.51
C CYS A 11 -1.02 -28.50 -7.80
N LYS A 12 -1.84 -28.89 -6.82
CA LYS A 12 -2.75 -30.03 -6.95
C LYS A 12 -4.19 -29.59 -6.94
N LEU A 13 -4.99 -30.13 -7.86
CA LEU A 13 -6.44 -29.98 -7.81
C LEU A 13 -6.97 -30.83 -6.64
N VAL A 14 -7.71 -30.20 -5.73
CA VAL A 14 -8.37 -30.91 -4.61
C VAL A 14 -9.80 -31.29 -4.98
N GLY A 15 -10.49 -30.42 -5.72
CA GLY A 15 -11.88 -30.63 -6.15
C GLY A 15 -12.64 -29.33 -6.40
N PRO A 16 -13.96 -29.41 -6.63
CA PRO A 16 -14.81 -28.24 -6.72
C PRO A 16 -14.84 -27.48 -5.39
N SER A 17 -15.01 -26.16 -5.46
CA SER A 17 -15.15 -25.31 -4.29
C SER A 17 -16.51 -25.56 -3.62
N GLU A 18 -16.50 -25.61 -2.28
CA GLU A 18 -17.71 -25.76 -1.47
C GLU A 18 -18.58 -24.49 -1.48
N ILE A 19 -17.98 -23.33 -1.77
CA ILE A 19 -18.64 -22.02 -1.69
C ILE A 19 -19.27 -21.64 -3.03
N ASP A 20 -18.59 -21.91 -4.13
CA ASP A 20 -19.05 -21.56 -5.47
C ASP A 20 -18.74 -22.73 -6.43
N PRO A 21 -19.76 -23.40 -6.97
CA PRO A 21 -19.60 -24.58 -7.82
C PRO A 21 -18.87 -24.28 -9.14
N ARG A 22 -18.71 -23.01 -9.51
CA ARG A 22 -17.95 -22.61 -10.70
C ARG A 22 -16.44 -22.68 -10.48
N TYR A 23 -15.99 -22.62 -9.23
CA TYR A 23 -14.58 -22.56 -8.87
C TYR A 23 -14.04 -23.91 -8.44
N PHE A 24 -12.75 -24.12 -8.66
CA PHE A 24 -12.01 -25.26 -8.15
C PHE A 24 -11.06 -24.83 -7.04
N ARG A 25 -10.88 -25.70 -6.06
CA ARG A 25 -9.89 -25.55 -5.00
C ARG A 25 -8.61 -26.25 -5.41
N TYR A 26 -7.53 -25.49 -5.41
CA TYR A 26 -6.18 -25.95 -5.64
C TYR A 26 -5.34 -25.82 -4.36
N GLU A 27 -4.52 -26.82 -4.08
CA GLU A 27 -3.52 -26.77 -3.01
C GLU A 27 -2.17 -26.45 -3.64
N VAL A 28 -1.65 -25.24 -3.36
CA VAL A 28 -0.38 -24.76 -3.91
C VAL A 28 0.70 -24.89 -2.84
N THR A 29 1.75 -25.66 -3.14
CA THR A 29 2.94 -25.75 -2.29
C THR A 29 3.91 -24.66 -2.68
N ILE A 30 4.23 -23.76 -1.76
CA ILE A 30 5.04 -22.58 -2.02
C ILE A 30 6.29 -22.62 -1.17
N GLN A 31 7.43 -22.35 -1.81
CA GLN A 31 8.70 -22.13 -1.13
C GLN A 31 8.99 -20.64 -1.05
N GLU A 32 9.04 -20.13 0.17
CA GLU A 32 9.40 -18.75 0.46
C GLU A 32 10.90 -18.54 0.22
N GLY A 33 11.33 -17.27 0.10
CA GLY A 33 12.73 -16.95 -0.14
C GLY A 33 13.67 -17.58 0.90
N ASP A 34 13.23 -17.72 2.15
CA ASP A 34 14.04 -18.27 3.24
C ASP A 34 14.10 -19.81 3.28
N GLY A 35 13.49 -20.48 2.30
CA GLY A 35 13.52 -21.94 2.17
C GLY A 35 12.37 -22.64 2.90
N GLU A 36 11.55 -21.89 3.65
CA GLU A 36 10.33 -22.40 4.27
C GLU A 36 9.34 -22.84 3.19
N VAL A 37 8.75 -24.03 3.37
CA VAL A 37 7.77 -24.61 2.46
C VAL A 37 6.45 -24.76 3.20
N TYR A 38 5.39 -24.17 2.66
CA TYR A 38 4.04 -24.30 3.18
C TYR A 38 3.03 -24.52 2.06
N LYS A 39 1.85 -24.97 2.44
CA LYS A 39 0.74 -25.19 1.53
C LYS A 39 -0.31 -24.10 1.71
N ALA A 40 -0.68 -23.45 0.61
CA ALA A 40 -1.69 -22.41 0.58
C ALA A 40 -2.88 -22.88 -0.29
N PRO A 41 -4.12 -22.81 0.21
CA PRO A 41 -5.30 -23.04 -0.61
C PRO A 41 -5.52 -21.86 -1.56
N ALA A 42 -5.76 -22.15 -2.83
CA ALA A 42 -6.08 -21.16 -3.85
C ALA A 42 -7.38 -21.56 -4.58
N PHE A 43 -8.18 -20.56 -4.96
CA PHE A 43 -9.47 -20.77 -5.63
C PHE A 43 -9.47 -20.04 -6.97
N GLY A 44 -9.85 -20.75 -8.04
CA GLY A 44 -9.87 -20.21 -9.41
C GLY A 44 -10.70 -21.09 -10.33
N LEU A 45 -11.10 -20.53 -11.47
CA LEU A 45 -11.76 -21.30 -12.54
C LEU A 45 -10.78 -22.32 -13.14
N ASP A 46 -9.52 -21.91 -13.26
CA ASP A 46 -8.39 -22.73 -13.67
C ASP A 46 -7.20 -22.54 -12.69
N MET A 47 -6.13 -23.33 -12.87
CA MET A 47 -4.93 -23.22 -12.03
C MET A 47 -4.26 -21.85 -12.10
N GLN A 48 -4.24 -21.21 -13.28
CA GLN A 48 -3.55 -19.94 -13.48
C GLN A 48 -4.31 -18.80 -12.80
N ASP A 49 -5.63 -18.78 -12.92
CA ASP A 49 -6.56 -17.89 -12.23
C ASP A 49 -6.40 -18.05 -10.71
N ALA A 50 -6.37 -19.30 -10.21
CA ALA A 50 -6.18 -19.58 -8.78
C ALA A 50 -4.85 -19.01 -8.25
N LEU A 51 -3.74 -19.25 -8.98
CA LEU A 51 -2.42 -18.70 -8.65
C LEU A 51 -2.40 -17.17 -8.72
N SER A 52 -3.01 -16.58 -9.75
CA SER A 52 -3.04 -15.12 -9.94
C SER A 52 -3.79 -14.44 -8.79
N ARG A 53 -4.91 -15.02 -8.35
CA ARG A 53 -5.70 -14.54 -7.22
C ARG A 53 -4.98 -14.68 -5.90
N LEU A 54 -4.26 -15.79 -5.69
CA LEU A 54 -3.44 -15.98 -4.51
C LEU A 54 -2.36 -14.89 -4.40
N VAL A 55 -1.63 -14.65 -5.49
CA VAL A 55 -0.61 -13.59 -5.56
C VAL A 55 -1.23 -12.20 -5.35
N TRP A 56 -2.39 -11.93 -5.95
CA TRP A 56 -3.11 -10.66 -5.77
C TRP A 56 -3.55 -10.45 -4.32
N THR A 57 -4.08 -11.50 -3.69
CA THR A 57 -4.58 -11.45 -2.31
C THR A 57 -3.44 -11.14 -1.34
N GLU A 58 -2.31 -11.82 -1.46
CA GLU A 58 -1.14 -11.54 -0.62
C GLU A 58 -0.52 -10.17 -0.89
N ARG A 59 -0.45 -9.73 -2.16
CA ARG A 59 0.01 -8.38 -2.49
C ARG A 59 -0.92 -7.34 -1.85
N THR A 60 -2.22 -7.56 -1.94
CA THR A 60 -3.23 -6.70 -1.33
C THR A 60 -3.11 -6.72 0.18
N GLU A 61 -2.90 -7.87 0.82
CA GLU A 61 -2.71 -7.96 2.27
C GLU A 61 -1.45 -7.20 2.72
N LYS A 62 -0.34 -7.35 1.99
CA LYS A 62 0.89 -6.58 2.26
C LYS A 62 0.61 -5.09 2.13
N VAL A 63 0.01 -4.65 1.01
CA VAL A 63 -0.34 -3.24 0.79
C VAL A 63 -1.27 -2.73 1.87
N THR A 64 -2.32 -3.47 2.25
CA THR A 64 -3.26 -3.11 3.30
C THR A 64 -2.58 -3.05 4.66
N ARG A 65 -1.66 -3.97 4.98
CA ARG A 65 -0.88 -3.93 6.22
C ARG A 65 0.01 -2.69 6.29
N TYR A 66 0.67 -2.34 5.19
CA TYR A 66 1.46 -1.11 5.09
C TYR A 66 0.58 0.14 5.13
N ALA A 67 -0.55 0.14 4.42
CA ALA A 67 -1.50 1.24 4.36
C ALA A 67 -2.15 1.47 5.72
N ASN A 68 -2.62 0.43 6.41
CA ASN A 68 -3.26 0.56 7.71
C ASN A 68 -2.27 1.02 8.79
N LYS A 69 -1.03 0.51 8.78
CA LYS A 69 0.04 1.00 9.67
C LYS A 69 0.46 2.45 9.37
N ARG A 70 0.25 2.92 8.14
CA ARG A 70 0.71 4.24 7.65
C ARG A 70 -0.43 5.23 7.39
N SER A 71 -1.68 4.84 7.58
CA SER A 71 -2.86 5.68 7.39
C SER A 71 -2.81 6.90 8.31
N TRP A 72 -2.42 6.69 9.57
CA TRP A 72 -2.17 7.79 10.51
C TRP A 72 -1.07 8.76 10.04
N LEU A 73 0.00 8.26 9.41
CA LEU A 73 1.10 9.06 8.87
C LEU A 73 0.70 9.86 7.61
N GLN A 74 -0.36 9.47 6.90
CA GLN A 74 -0.91 10.23 5.76
C GLN A 74 -1.92 11.29 6.21
N VAL A 75 -2.63 11.03 7.31
CA VAL A 75 -3.60 11.97 7.88
C VAL A 75 -2.92 13.17 8.55
N ILE A 76 -1.79 12.97 9.25
CA ILE A 76 -1.01 14.03 9.91
C ILE A 76 -0.62 15.20 8.97
N PRO A 77 0.00 14.98 7.79
CA PRO A 77 0.40 16.08 6.92
C PRO A 77 -0.80 16.83 6.30
N VAL A 78 -1.91 16.14 6.06
CA VAL A 78 -3.15 16.76 5.53
C VAL A 78 -3.79 17.66 6.58
N ILE A 79 -3.85 17.20 7.84
CA ILE A 79 -4.33 18.03 8.96
C ILE A 79 -3.40 19.22 9.19
N SER A 80 -2.07 19.00 9.17
CA SER A 80 -1.08 20.08 9.30
C SER A 80 -1.24 21.15 8.22
N LEU A 81 -1.47 20.73 6.97
CA LEU A 81 -1.71 21.65 5.85
C LEU A 81 -2.99 22.48 6.03
N LEU A 82 -4.09 21.86 6.50
CA LEU A 82 -5.33 22.58 6.81
C LEU A 82 -5.17 23.58 7.96
N CYS A 83 -4.42 23.23 9.01
CA CYS A 83 -4.11 24.15 10.10
C CYS A 83 -3.27 25.34 9.65
N VAL A 84 -2.24 25.10 8.83
CA VAL A 84 -1.37 26.16 8.29
C VAL A 84 -2.19 27.12 7.40
N LEU A 85 -2.99 26.60 6.47
CA LEU A 85 -3.86 27.42 5.63
C LEU A 85 -4.85 28.26 6.47
N GLY A 86 -5.43 27.67 7.52
CA GLY A 86 -6.33 28.38 8.43
C GLY A 86 -5.67 29.57 9.12
N VAL A 87 -4.47 29.38 9.70
CA VAL A 87 -3.74 30.45 10.39
C VAL A 87 -3.35 31.58 9.44
N PHE A 88 -2.82 31.24 8.25
CA PHE A 88 -2.43 32.25 7.25
C PHE A 88 -3.64 32.99 6.67
N ALA A 89 -4.80 32.34 6.52
CA ALA A 89 -6.03 33.00 6.08
C ALA A 89 -6.54 34.03 7.10
N PHE A 90 -6.57 33.70 8.39
CA PHE A 90 -6.93 34.65 9.45
C PHE A 90 -5.95 35.83 9.51
N GLN A 91 -4.66 35.57 9.33
CA GLN A 91 -3.62 36.59 9.42
C GLN A 91 -3.64 37.54 8.22
N ALA A 92 -3.94 37.03 7.01
CA ALA A 92 -4.12 37.83 5.80
C ALA A 92 -5.35 38.76 5.88
N GLN A 93 -6.38 38.40 6.65
CA GLN A 93 -7.55 39.26 6.87
C GLN A 93 -7.28 40.39 7.87
N SER A 94 -6.31 40.22 8.78
CA SER A 94 -6.01 41.20 9.84
C SER A 94 -4.92 42.21 9.46
N HIS A 95 -4.09 41.93 8.45
CA HIS A 95 -3.01 42.80 8.01
C HIS A 95 -3.00 42.91 6.47
N ASP A 96 -3.14 44.13 5.93
CA ASP A 96 -3.08 44.45 4.49
C ASP A 96 -1.66 44.34 3.90
N ASN A 97 -0.90 43.32 4.29
CA ASN A 97 0.44 43.06 3.76
C ASN A 97 0.45 41.78 2.93
N PRO A 98 0.70 41.86 1.60
CA PRO A 98 0.70 40.70 0.71
C PRO A 98 1.81 39.67 1.02
N ALA A 99 2.80 40.04 1.84
CA ALA A 99 3.86 39.11 2.27
C ALA A 99 3.32 37.87 3.02
N TRP A 100 2.19 38.00 3.73
CA TRP A 100 1.58 36.88 4.46
C TRP A 100 0.99 35.81 3.54
N VAL A 101 0.44 36.22 2.39
CA VAL A 101 -0.11 35.30 1.38
C VAL A 101 1.02 34.50 0.71
N ILE A 102 2.15 35.16 0.42
CA ILE A 102 3.34 34.52 -0.16
C ILE A 102 3.96 33.53 0.85
N GLY A 103 4.01 33.90 2.13
CA GLY A 103 4.47 33.02 3.21
C GLY A 103 3.62 31.75 3.35
N GLY A 104 2.30 31.87 3.28
CA GLY A 104 1.39 30.71 3.31
C GLY A 104 1.57 29.77 2.12
N LEU A 105 1.71 30.31 0.91
CA LEU A 105 1.97 29.52 -0.31
C LEU A 105 3.32 28.79 -0.25
N ALA A 106 4.37 29.46 0.25
CA ALA A 106 5.69 28.86 0.42
C ALA A 106 5.68 27.72 1.46
N ALA A 107 4.96 27.89 2.57
CA ALA A 107 4.83 26.87 3.60
C ALA A 107 4.11 25.61 3.09
N VAL A 108 3.03 25.79 2.31
CA VAL A 108 2.32 24.68 1.65
C VAL A 108 3.24 23.93 0.67
N GLY A 109 3.98 24.67 -0.15
CA GLY A 109 4.95 24.09 -1.07
C GLY A 109 6.03 23.26 -0.36
N ALA A 110 6.54 23.74 0.78
CA ALA A 110 7.52 23.03 1.59
C ALA A 110 6.97 21.73 2.20
N ILE A 111 5.72 21.73 2.70
CA ILE A 111 5.08 20.54 3.30
C ILE A 111 4.87 19.46 2.23
N ILE A 112 4.40 19.84 1.04
CA ILE A 112 4.21 18.92 -0.08
C ILE A 112 5.56 18.36 -0.54
N GLY A 113 6.57 19.22 -0.70
CA GLY A 113 7.93 18.82 -1.08
C GLY A 113 8.55 17.82 -0.10
N LEU A 114 8.48 18.10 1.19
CA LEU A 114 8.97 17.20 2.25
C LEU A 114 8.21 15.87 2.26
N SER A 115 6.89 15.89 2.04
CA SER A 115 6.06 14.68 1.99
C SER A 115 6.44 13.77 0.81
N ILE A 116 6.70 14.34 -0.36
CA ILE A 116 7.13 13.60 -1.55
C ILE A 116 8.54 13.04 -1.35
N MET A 117 9.47 13.87 -0.85
CA MET A 117 10.86 13.46 -0.64
C MET A 117 10.98 12.34 0.39
N TRP A 118 10.20 12.43 1.48
CA TRP A 118 10.09 11.37 2.49
C TRP A 118 9.45 10.09 1.94
N GLY A 119 8.44 10.23 1.08
CA GLY A 119 7.84 9.10 0.37
C GLY A 119 8.84 8.33 -0.50
N GLN A 120 9.70 9.05 -1.23
CA GLN A 120 10.75 8.46 -2.07
C GLN A 120 11.84 7.78 -1.25
N HIS A 121 12.23 8.35 -0.11
CA HIS A 121 13.23 7.74 0.79
C HIS A 121 12.75 6.39 1.35
N LEU A 122 11.46 6.28 1.68
CA LEU A 122 10.87 5.04 2.21
C LEU A 122 10.59 3.98 1.14
N ASN A 123 10.47 4.35 -0.13
CA ASN A 123 10.29 3.39 -1.24
C ASN A 123 11.62 2.83 -1.76
N LYS A 124 12.76 3.40 -1.33
CA LYS A 124 14.12 2.92 -1.64
C LYS A 124 14.65 1.90 -0.63
N GLN A 125 14.04 1.79 0.57
CA GLN A 125 14.35 0.74 1.55
C GLN A 125 13.46 -0.47 1.34
#